data_AF-A0A3M4K8R4-F1
#
_entry.id   AF-A0A3M4K8R4-F1
#
_cell.length_a   1.000
_cell.length_b   1.000
_cell.length_c   1.000
_cell.angle_alpha   90.00
_cell.angle_beta   90.00
_cell.angle_gamma   90.00
#
_symmetry.space_group_name_H-M   'P 1'
#
loop_
_entity.id
_entity.type
_entity.pdbx_description
1 polymer ?
#
loop_
_entity_poly.entity_id
_entity_poly.type
_entity_poly.pdbx_seq_one_letter_code
_entity_poly.pdbx_strand_id
1 'polypeptide(L)'
;KRVEELASQQEGTAIVPPSLLDEVAGLVEWPVPLVCSFEERFLDVPQEALITTMQDNQKYFCLLDADGKLLPRFITVANIESKDPAQIIAGNEKVVRPRLTDAEFFFKQDKKQKLETFNDRLKNVVFQAQLGSVFDKAERVSKLAAYIAPRIGGDAQRAARAGLLSKCDLSSEMVGEFPEMQGIAGYYYAKADGEAEDVALALNEQYMPRGAGAELPTTLTGAAVAIADKLDTLVGIFGIGMLPTGSKDPYALRRAALGILRILIEK
;
A
#
# COMPACT_ATOMS: atom_id res chain seq x y z
N LYS A 1 -20.83 -2.82 -17.39
CA LYS A 1 -21.55 -2.07 -18.45
C LYS A 1 -22.09 -0.70 -18.01
N ARG A 2 -23.18 -0.59 -17.24
CA ARG A 2 -23.74 0.74 -16.87
C ARG A 2 -22.74 1.63 -16.11
N VAL A 3 -21.94 1.05 -15.21
CA VAL A 3 -20.86 1.75 -14.48
C VAL A 3 -19.79 2.27 -15.44
N GLU A 4 -19.37 1.47 -16.42
CA GLU A 4 -18.36 1.86 -17.42
C GLU A 4 -18.88 2.95 -18.37
N GLU A 5 -20.15 2.87 -18.76
CA GLU A 5 -20.81 3.91 -19.57
C GLU A 5 -20.84 5.25 -18.85
N LEU A 6 -21.23 5.26 -17.57
CA LEU A 6 -21.21 6.46 -16.75
C LEU A 6 -19.80 6.99 -16.55
N ALA A 7 -18.83 6.12 -16.27
CA ALA A 7 -17.43 6.53 -16.12
C ALA A 7 -16.91 7.20 -17.39
N SER A 8 -17.21 6.62 -18.57
CA SER A 8 -16.82 7.19 -19.86
C SER A 8 -17.43 8.57 -20.09
N GLN A 9 -18.68 8.81 -19.66
CA GLN A 9 -19.32 10.13 -19.71
C GLN A 9 -18.66 11.15 -18.79
N GLN A 10 -17.92 10.69 -17.78
CA GLN A 10 -17.13 11.52 -16.88
C GLN A 10 -15.65 11.62 -17.30
N GLU A 11 -15.33 11.22 -18.55
CA GLU A 11 -13.96 11.20 -19.07
C GLU A 11 -13.00 10.34 -18.22
N GLY A 12 -13.54 9.28 -17.60
CA GLY A 12 -12.78 8.39 -16.73
C GLY A 12 -13.07 6.91 -16.94
N THR A 13 -12.24 6.08 -16.32
CA THR A 13 -12.39 4.62 -16.24
C THR A 13 -12.72 4.24 -14.81
N ALA A 14 -13.78 3.46 -14.60
CA ALA A 14 -14.13 2.99 -13.28
C ALA A 14 -13.21 1.85 -12.84
N ILE A 15 -12.71 1.92 -11.60
CA ILE A 15 -12.04 0.81 -10.94
C ILE A 15 -13.11 -0.15 -10.43
N VAL A 16 -13.27 -1.29 -11.12
CA VAL A 16 -14.31 -2.30 -10.82
C VAL A 16 -13.65 -3.65 -10.51
N PRO A 17 -13.14 -3.87 -9.28
CA PRO A 17 -12.64 -5.18 -8.88
C PRO A 17 -13.78 -6.22 -8.96
N PRO A 18 -13.55 -7.43 -9.51
CA PRO A 18 -14.60 -8.44 -9.63
C PRO A 18 -15.30 -8.77 -8.30
N SER A 19 -14.53 -8.89 -7.22
CA SER A 19 -15.07 -9.15 -5.88
C SER A 19 -15.99 -8.05 -5.38
N LEU A 20 -15.64 -6.79 -5.63
CA LEU A 20 -16.48 -5.65 -5.25
C LEU A 20 -17.74 -5.59 -6.11
N LEU A 21 -17.63 -5.89 -7.40
CA LEU A 21 -18.79 -5.95 -8.29
C LEU A 21 -19.78 -7.03 -7.84
N ASP A 22 -19.28 -8.21 -7.50
CA ASP A 22 -20.10 -9.32 -6.99
C ASP A 22 -20.76 -8.95 -5.65
N GLU A 23 -20.00 -8.30 -4.75
CA GLU A 23 -20.55 -7.82 -3.49
C GLU A 23 -21.67 -6.80 -3.70
N VAL A 24 -21.43 -5.76 -4.53
CA VAL A 24 -22.44 -4.75 -4.84
C VAL A 24 -23.65 -5.37 -5.51
N ALA A 25 -23.47 -6.31 -6.45
CA ALA A 25 -24.57 -7.02 -7.09
C ALA A 25 -25.38 -7.85 -6.10
N GLY A 26 -24.77 -8.38 -5.03
CA GLY A 26 -25.46 -9.07 -3.95
C GLY A 26 -26.23 -8.15 -3.00
N LEU A 27 -25.90 -6.85 -2.95
CA LEU A 27 -26.54 -5.85 -2.09
C LEU A 27 -27.79 -5.21 -2.71
N VAL A 28 -27.96 -5.31 -4.04
CA VAL A 28 -29.02 -4.61 -4.77
C VAL A 28 -29.79 -5.56 -5.69
N GLU A 29 -31.11 -5.48 -5.65
CA GLU A 29 -32.01 -6.18 -6.57
C GLU A 29 -32.35 -5.32 -7.80
N TRP A 30 -32.33 -3.99 -7.67
CA TRP A 30 -32.59 -3.05 -8.76
C TRP A 30 -31.43 -2.05 -8.91
N PRO A 31 -30.32 -2.44 -9.55
CA PRO A 31 -29.10 -1.64 -9.60
C PRO A 31 -29.28 -0.38 -10.46
N VAL A 32 -29.20 0.79 -9.83
CA VAL A 32 -29.19 2.11 -10.48
C VAL A 32 -27.89 2.83 -10.11
N PRO A 33 -26.87 2.82 -10.98
CA PRO A 33 -25.62 3.52 -10.71
C PRO A 33 -25.81 5.04 -10.83
N LEU A 34 -25.20 5.79 -9.92
CA LEU A 34 -25.27 7.25 -9.82
C LEU A 34 -23.85 7.80 -9.64
N VAL A 35 -23.53 8.88 -10.35
CA VAL A 35 -22.24 9.57 -10.22
C VAL A 35 -22.33 10.56 -9.06
N CYS A 36 -21.35 10.47 -8.17
CA CYS A 36 -21.13 11.36 -7.04
C CYS A 36 -19.75 12.04 -7.16
N SER A 37 -19.55 13.08 -6.37
CA SER A 37 -18.32 13.88 -6.35
C SER A 37 -17.81 14.13 -4.93
N PHE A 38 -16.53 14.46 -4.80
CA PHE A 38 -15.94 14.94 -3.55
C PHE A 38 -15.01 16.12 -3.81
N GLU A 39 -14.62 16.84 -2.77
CA GLU A 39 -13.77 18.02 -2.93
C GLU A 39 -12.37 17.68 -3.46
N GLU A 40 -11.90 18.40 -4.48
CA GLU A 40 -10.60 18.20 -5.13
C GLU A 40 -9.39 18.23 -4.18
N ARG A 41 -9.49 18.93 -3.04
CA ARG A 41 -8.43 18.95 -2.02
C ARG A 41 -8.04 17.56 -1.53
N PHE A 42 -8.95 16.59 -1.59
CA PHE A 42 -8.65 15.23 -1.17
C PHE A 42 -7.64 14.56 -2.09
N LEU A 43 -7.48 15.02 -3.33
CA LEU A 43 -6.50 14.48 -4.28
C LEU A 43 -5.03 14.76 -3.87
N ASP A 44 -4.78 15.59 -2.84
CA ASP A 44 -3.46 15.76 -2.22
C ASP A 44 -3.05 14.57 -1.34
N VAL A 45 -4.01 13.70 -0.99
CA VAL A 45 -3.79 12.46 -0.24
C VAL A 45 -3.44 11.34 -1.22
N PRO A 46 -2.58 10.37 -0.83
CA PRO A 46 -2.33 9.18 -1.65
C PRO A 46 -3.62 8.56 -2.17
N GLN A 47 -3.73 8.43 -3.49
CA GLN A 47 -4.95 7.97 -4.12
C GLN A 47 -5.33 6.55 -3.67
N GLU A 48 -4.34 5.73 -3.33
CA GLU A 48 -4.54 4.38 -2.81
C GLU A 48 -5.35 4.41 -1.50
N ALA A 49 -5.07 5.35 -0.59
CA ALA A 49 -5.83 5.51 0.65
C ALA A 49 -7.29 5.91 0.37
N LEU A 50 -7.50 6.82 -0.59
CA LEU A 50 -8.84 7.29 -0.98
C LEU A 50 -9.65 6.18 -1.65
N ILE A 51 -9.02 5.42 -2.55
CA ILE A 51 -9.64 4.30 -3.26
C ILE A 51 -10.05 3.22 -2.27
N THR A 52 -9.15 2.79 -1.39
CA THR A 52 -9.44 1.78 -0.36
C THR A 52 -10.58 2.24 0.54
N THR A 53 -10.56 3.48 1.01
CA THR A 53 -11.62 4.07 1.84
C THR A 53 -13.00 4.02 1.15
N MET A 54 -13.05 4.35 -0.14
CA MET A 54 -14.30 4.36 -0.91
C MET A 54 -14.80 2.94 -1.25
N GLN A 55 -13.89 2.03 -1.60
CA GLN A 55 -14.23 0.66 -1.98
C GLN A 55 -14.61 -0.19 -0.77
N ASP A 56 -13.79 -0.21 0.27
CA ASP A 56 -13.97 -1.15 1.39
C ASP A 56 -15.10 -0.72 2.33
N ASN A 57 -15.16 0.57 2.67
CA ASN A 57 -16.13 1.06 3.65
C ASN A 57 -17.50 1.37 3.04
N GLN A 58 -17.56 1.74 1.75
CA GLN A 58 -18.78 2.28 1.14
C GLN A 58 -19.21 1.59 -0.17
N LYS A 59 -18.41 0.66 -0.69
CA LYS A 59 -18.71 -0.11 -1.91
C LYS A 59 -18.88 0.78 -3.15
N TYR A 60 -18.10 1.85 -3.22
CA TYR A 60 -18.11 2.78 -4.35
C TYR A 60 -17.09 2.39 -5.41
N PHE A 61 -17.41 2.65 -6.68
CA PHE A 61 -16.47 2.51 -7.79
C PHE A 61 -15.78 3.85 -8.04
N CYS A 62 -14.48 3.92 -7.81
CA CYS A 62 -13.67 5.11 -8.04
C CYS A 62 -13.41 5.31 -9.54
N LEU A 63 -13.19 6.55 -9.98
CA LEU A 63 -12.89 6.85 -11.38
C LEU A 63 -11.44 7.31 -11.52
N LEU A 64 -10.74 6.77 -12.53
CA LEU A 64 -9.41 7.21 -12.93
C LEU A 64 -9.47 7.99 -14.24
N ASP A 65 -8.60 8.97 -14.41
CA ASP A 65 -8.37 9.63 -15.70
C ASP A 65 -7.54 8.74 -16.66
N ALA A 66 -7.21 9.28 -17.83
CA ALA A 66 -6.41 8.58 -18.84
C ALA A 66 -4.96 8.29 -18.41
N ASP A 67 -4.45 9.04 -17.43
CA ASP A 67 -3.10 8.88 -16.87
C ASP A 67 -3.09 7.95 -15.64
N GLY A 68 -4.25 7.39 -15.27
CA GLY A 68 -4.40 6.52 -14.10
C GLY A 68 -4.46 7.26 -12.77
N LYS A 69 -4.74 8.58 -12.77
CA LYS A 69 -4.92 9.37 -11.55
C LYS A 69 -6.39 9.42 -11.14
N LEU A 70 -6.63 9.42 -9.84
CA LEU A 70 -7.97 9.51 -9.28
C LEU A 70 -8.66 10.83 -9.66
N LEU A 71 -9.86 10.72 -10.23
CA LEU A 71 -10.77 11.84 -10.43
C LEU A 71 -11.54 12.12 -9.12
N PRO A 72 -11.99 13.36 -8.87
CA PRO A 72 -12.80 13.73 -7.70
C PRO A 72 -14.26 13.24 -7.82
N ARG A 73 -14.45 12.02 -8.35
CA ARG A 73 -15.72 11.41 -8.71
C ARG A 73 -15.71 9.92 -8.37
N PHE A 74 -16.87 9.41 -7.99
CA PHE A 74 -17.11 8.00 -7.74
C PHE A 74 -18.53 7.61 -8.17
N ILE A 75 -18.78 6.33 -8.36
CA ILE A 75 -20.10 5.79 -8.67
C ILE A 75 -20.59 4.97 -7.48
N THR A 76 -21.77 5.32 -6.99
CA THR A 76 -22.56 4.51 -6.05
C THR A 76 -23.66 3.78 -6.80
N VAL A 77 -24.15 2.66 -6.26
CA VAL A 77 -25.26 1.90 -6.86
C VAL A 77 -26.45 1.92 -5.91
N ALA A 78 -27.50 2.66 -6.30
CA ALA A 78 -28.77 2.66 -5.59
C ALA A 78 -29.56 1.38 -5.90
N ASN A 79 -30.35 0.92 -4.93
CA ASN A 79 -31.25 -0.24 -5.08
C ASN A 79 -32.67 0.17 -5.52
N ILE A 80 -32.85 1.38 -6.03
CA ILE A 80 -34.15 1.92 -6.44
C ILE A 80 -33.97 2.98 -7.51
N GLU A 81 -34.93 3.06 -8.43
CA GLU A 81 -35.09 4.21 -9.30
C GLU A 81 -35.79 5.34 -8.53
N SER A 82 -34.99 6.21 -7.91
CA SER A 82 -35.50 7.34 -7.13
C SER A 82 -36.15 8.40 -8.02
N LYS A 83 -37.25 8.98 -7.53
CA LYS A 83 -37.86 10.18 -8.13
C LYS A 83 -37.01 11.45 -7.90
N ASP A 84 -36.09 11.39 -6.94
CA ASP A 84 -35.12 12.45 -6.64
C ASP A 84 -33.71 11.82 -6.45
N PRO A 85 -32.99 11.54 -7.56
CA PRO A 85 -31.64 11.00 -7.48
C PRO A 85 -30.63 11.95 -6.83
N ALA A 86 -30.89 13.26 -6.85
CA ALA A 86 -29.98 14.27 -6.29
C ALA A 86 -29.84 14.12 -4.78
N GLN A 87 -30.90 13.72 -4.07
CA GLN A 87 -30.83 13.43 -2.63
C GLN A 87 -29.95 12.21 -2.32
N ILE A 88 -30.00 11.17 -3.16
CA ILE A 88 -29.14 9.99 -2.99
C ILE A 88 -27.68 10.37 -3.22
N ILE A 89 -27.41 11.15 -4.27
CA ILE A 89 -26.07 11.66 -4.58
C ILE A 89 -25.54 12.46 -3.38
N ALA A 90 -26.24 13.51 -2.95
CA ALA A 90 -25.83 14.36 -1.84
C ALA A 90 -25.66 13.58 -0.52
N GLY A 91 -26.50 12.57 -0.29
CA GLY A 91 -26.38 11.67 0.85
C GLY A 91 -25.05 10.89 0.86
N ASN A 92 -24.70 10.27 -0.27
CA ASN A 92 -23.45 9.50 -0.39
C ASN A 92 -22.21 10.41 -0.33
N GLU A 93 -22.26 11.58 -0.96
CA GLU A 93 -21.18 12.58 -0.87
C GLU A 93 -20.96 13.06 0.58
N LYS A 94 -22.04 13.23 1.35
CA LYS A 94 -21.96 13.57 2.77
C LYS A 94 -21.37 12.44 3.62
N VAL A 95 -21.65 11.18 3.27
CA VAL A 95 -21.17 9.99 4.01
C VAL A 95 -19.68 9.73 3.77
N VAL A 96 -19.18 9.94 2.54
CA VAL A 96 -17.76 9.70 2.22
C VAL A 96 -16.83 10.74 2.85
N ARG A 97 -17.28 11.99 2.93
CA ARG A 97 -16.44 13.14 3.31
C ARG A 97 -15.71 12.98 4.66
N PRO A 98 -16.35 12.56 5.77
CA PRO A 98 -15.63 12.34 7.03
C PRO A 98 -14.48 11.34 6.89
N ARG A 99 -14.68 10.24 6.14
CA ARG A 99 -13.64 9.22 5.94
C ARG A 99 -12.45 9.72 5.13
N LEU A 100 -12.71 10.50 4.07
CA LEU A 100 -11.63 11.16 3.32
C LEU A 100 -10.91 12.22 4.16
N THR A 101 -11.64 12.88 5.06
CA THR A 101 -11.06 13.85 6.01
C THR A 101 -10.14 13.17 7.02
N ASP A 102 -10.49 11.98 7.49
CA ASP A 102 -9.62 11.19 8.38
C ASP A 102 -8.32 10.80 7.67
N ALA A 103 -8.40 10.26 6.44
CA ALA A 103 -7.21 9.93 5.64
C ALA A 103 -6.33 11.17 5.39
N GLU A 104 -6.94 12.31 5.04
CA GLU A 104 -6.22 13.57 4.86
C GLU A 104 -5.54 14.03 6.16
N PHE A 105 -6.23 13.91 7.29
CA PHE A 105 -5.71 14.28 8.61
C PHE A 105 -4.47 13.46 8.97
N PHE A 106 -4.54 12.12 8.87
CA PHE A 106 -3.41 11.24 9.19
C PHE A 106 -2.22 11.50 8.27
N PHE A 107 -2.45 11.66 6.96
CA PHE A 107 -1.39 11.96 6.00
C PHE A 107 -0.68 13.27 6.33
N LYS A 108 -1.45 14.34 6.59
CA LYS A 108 -0.90 15.66 6.96
C LYS A 108 -0.21 15.63 8.31
N GLN A 109 -0.71 14.84 9.26
CA GLN A 109 -0.13 14.73 10.60
C GLN A 109 1.23 14.02 10.55
N ASP A 110 1.33 12.91 9.82
CA ASP A 110 2.58 12.17 9.67
C ASP A 110 3.63 13.00 8.93
N LYS A 111 3.25 13.73 7.88
CA LYS A 111 4.15 14.63 7.11
C LYS A 111 4.74 15.81 7.89
N LYS A 112 4.31 16.06 9.13
CA LYS A 112 4.92 17.09 10.00
C LYS A 112 6.29 16.67 10.53
N GLN A 113 6.60 15.38 10.46
CA GLN A 113 7.83 14.78 10.97
C GLN A 113 8.51 14.08 9.80
N LYS A 114 9.85 13.94 9.86
CA LYS A 114 10.56 13.15 8.87
C LYS A 114 10.23 11.68 9.04
N LEU A 115 10.17 10.93 7.95
CA LEU A 115 9.97 9.49 7.93
C LEU A 115 10.95 8.76 8.87
N GLU A 116 12.21 9.19 8.88
CA GLU A 116 13.24 8.56 9.70
C GLU A 116 12.97 8.65 11.21
N THR A 117 12.21 9.65 11.69
CA THR A 117 11.93 9.78 13.14
C THR A 117 11.00 8.69 13.66
N PHE A 118 10.24 8.04 12.77
CA PHE A 118 9.40 6.90 13.16
C PHE A 118 10.22 5.68 13.61
N ASN A 119 11.51 5.59 13.24
CA ASN A 119 12.40 4.55 13.75
C ASN A 119 12.54 4.54 15.28
N ASP A 120 12.44 5.69 15.94
CA ASP A 120 12.52 5.74 17.40
C ASP A 120 11.36 5.00 18.08
N ARG A 121 10.18 5.02 17.46
CA ARG A 121 9.03 4.24 17.92
C ARG A 121 9.26 2.75 17.71
N LEU A 122 9.84 2.37 16.57
CA LEU A 122 10.09 0.97 16.19
C LEU A 122 11.09 0.24 17.10
N LYS A 123 11.94 0.96 17.84
CA LYS A 123 12.81 0.37 18.87
C LYS A 123 12.03 -0.36 19.96
N ASN A 124 10.79 0.06 20.21
CA ASN A 124 9.91 -0.53 21.21
C ASN A 124 8.92 -1.56 20.63
N VAL A 125 8.91 -1.76 19.31
CA VAL A 125 8.02 -2.70 18.64
C VAL A 125 8.76 -4.01 18.45
N VAL A 126 8.36 -5.07 19.15
CA VAL A 126 9.00 -6.39 19.05
C VAL A 126 8.75 -6.99 17.67
N PHE A 127 9.82 -7.29 16.93
CA PHE A 127 9.73 -8.09 15.71
C PHE A 127 9.62 -9.57 16.08
N GLN A 128 10.56 -10.05 16.90
CA GLN A 128 10.56 -11.40 17.45
C GLN A 128 11.42 -11.41 18.72
N ALA A 129 10.97 -12.06 19.79
CA ALA A 129 11.59 -11.96 21.13
C ALA A 129 13.11 -12.23 21.19
N GLN A 130 13.64 -13.14 20.36
CA GLN A 130 15.06 -13.48 20.25
C GLN A 130 15.80 -12.72 19.14
N LEU A 131 15.08 -12.01 18.25
CA LEU A 131 15.65 -11.22 17.14
C LEU A 131 15.54 -9.70 17.35
N GLY A 132 14.93 -9.27 18.45
CA GLY A 132 14.80 -7.88 18.86
C GLY A 132 13.58 -7.17 18.27
N SER A 133 13.73 -5.87 18.12
CA SER A 133 12.72 -4.93 17.66
C SER A 133 12.63 -4.86 16.12
N VAL A 134 11.59 -4.19 15.62
CA VAL A 134 11.45 -3.87 14.20
C VAL A 134 12.56 -2.91 13.74
N PHE A 135 13.04 -2.04 14.63
CA PHE A 135 14.21 -1.21 14.33
C PHE A 135 15.48 -2.06 14.19
N ASP A 136 15.72 -3.02 15.08
CA ASP A 136 16.87 -3.94 14.98
C ASP A 136 16.83 -4.72 13.65
N LYS A 137 15.63 -5.09 13.19
CA LYS A 137 15.44 -5.67 11.87
C LYS A 137 15.81 -4.68 10.76
N ALA A 138 15.30 -3.45 10.79
CA ALA A 138 15.63 -2.44 9.78
C ALA A 138 17.14 -2.17 9.69
N GLU A 139 17.87 -2.16 10.82
CA GLU A 139 19.33 -2.03 10.83
C GLU A 139 20.05 -3.22 10.16
N ARG A 140 19.60 -4.45 10.42
CA ARG A 140 20.15 -5.64 9.75
C ARG A 140 19.86 -5.62 8.26
N VAL A 141 18.62 -5.27 7.88
CA VAL A 141 18.20 -5.14 6.48
C VAL A 141 19.01 -4.06 5.76
N SER A 142 19.24 -2.91 6.38
CA SER A 142 20.09 -1.84 5.84
C SER A 142 21.51 -2.35 5.51
N LYS A 143 22.15 -3.04 6.45
CA LYS A 143 23.50 -3.61 6.25
C LYS A 143 23.52 -4.68 5.16
N LEU A 144 22.54 -5.57 5.15
CA LEU A 144 22.41 -6.62 4.13
C LEU A 144 22.13 -6.05 2.74
N ALA A 145 21.23 -5.06 2.63
CA ALA A 145 20.92 -4.40 1.38
C ALA A 145 22.14 -3.68 0.80
N ALA A 146 22.92 -3.00 1.65
CA ALA A 146 24.19 -2.37 1.26
C ALA A 146 25.22 -3.39 0.72
N TYR A 147 25.21 -4.61 1.27
CA TYR A 147 26.07 -5.71 0.81
C TYR A 147 25.57 -6.33 -0.50
N ILE A 148 24.26 -6.46 -0.68
CA ILE A 148 23.65 -7.07 -1.87
C ILE A 148 23.71 -6.12 -3.06
N ALA A 149 23.44 -4.83 -2.89
CA ALA A 149 23.28 -3.88 -3.99
C ALA A 149 24.46 -3.87 -4.99
N PRO A 150 25.75 -3.79 -4.57
CA PRO A 150 26.87 -3.83 -5.50
C PRO A 150 26.97 -5.11 -6.34
N ARG A 151 26.45 -6.24 -5.84
CA ARG A 151 26.50 -7.55 -6.53
C ARG A 151 25.46 -7.66 -7.63
N ILE A 152 24.44 -6.82 -7.59
CA ILE A 152 23.39 -6.70 -8.62
C ILE A 152 23.53 -5.39 -9.42
N GLY A 153 24.67 -4.70 -9.29
CA GLY A 153 24.95 -3.43 -10.01
C GLY A 153 24.25 -2.19 -9.44
N GLY A 154 23.67 -2.26 -8.24
CA GLY A 154 23.02 -1.15 -7.55
C GLY A 154 23.95 -0.36 -6.62
N ASP A 155 23.43 0.77 -6.11
CA ASP A 155 24.14 1.67 -5.19
C ASP A 155 24.01 1.20 -3.72
N ALA A 156 25.15 0.96 -3.07
CA ALA A 156 25.18 0.49 -1.68
C ALA A 156 24.64 1.52 -0.67
N GLN A 157 24.91 2.81 -0.86
CA GLN A 157 24.47 3.86 0.06
C GLN A 157 22.96 4.04 -0.01
N ARG A 158 22.40 4.04 -1.23
CA ARG A 158 20.95 4.11 -1.43
C ARG A 158 20.24 2.89 -0.89
N ALA A 159 20.77 1.69 -1.12
CA ALA A 159 20.23 0.46 -0.53
C ALA A 159 20.31 0.44 1.00
N ALA A 160 21.40 0.94 1.59
CA ALA A 160 21.51 1.11 3.03
C ALA A 160 20.45 2.08 3.56
N ARG A 161 20.28 3.25 2.93
CA ARG A 161 19.29 4.25 3.32
C ARG A 161 17.87 3.71 3.22
N ALA A 162 17.52 3.08 2.10
CA ALA A 162 16.22 2.44 1.90
C ALA A 162 15.96 1.34 2.93
N GLY A 163 16.95 0.49 3.22
CA GLY A 163 16.82 -0.55 4.25
C GLY A 163 16.55 0.00 5.65
N LEU A 164 17.18 1.13 6.02
CA LEU A 164 16.96 1.78 7.31
C LEU A 164 15.57 2.44 7.41
N LEU A 165 15.05 2.96 6.30
CA LEU A 165 13.72 3.58 6.24
C LEU A 165 12.59 2.56 6.02
N SER A 166 12.93 1.33 5.64
CA SER A 166 12.01 0.31 5.15
C SER A 166 10.81 0.04 6.06
N LYS A 167 10.96 0.16 7.38
CA LYS A 167 9.88 -0.16 8.32
C LYS A 167 9.25 1.08 8.98
N CYS A 168 9.76 2.28 8.68
CA CYS A 168 9.36 3.52 9.37
C CYS A 168 7.85 3.77 9.31
N ASP A 169 7.24 3.50 8.15
CA ASP A 169 5.82 3.70 7.93
C ASP A 169 4.92 2.85 8.84
N LEU A 170 5.39 1.72 9.36
CA LEU A 170 4.64 0.88 10.30
C LEU A 170 4.30 1.57 11.62
N SER A 171 4.98 2.67 11.97
CA SER A 171 4.68 3.48 13.15
C SER A 171 3.98 4.80 12.83
N SER A 172 3.53 4.98 11.58
CA SER A 172 2.75 6.13 11.13
C SER A 172 1.28 5.98 11.49
N GLU A 173 0.58 7.10 11.73
CA GLU A 173 -0.85 7.06 12.02
C GLU A 173 -1.64 6.59 10.79
N MET A 174 -1.17 6.94 9.59
CA MET A 174 -1.77 6.48 8.33
C MET A 174 -1.79 4.95 8.22
N VAL A 175 -0.67 4.26 8.49
CA VAL A 175 -0.66 2.78 8.45
C VAL A 175 -1.41 2.17 9.63
N GLY A 176 -1.48 2.88 10.76
CA GLY A 176 -2.30 2.48 11.90
C GLY A 176 -3.79 2.41 11.57
N GLU A 177 -4.31 3.40 10.84
CA GLU A 177 -5.71 3.45 10.40
C GLU A 177 -5.95 2.65 9.11
N PHE A 178 -5.00 2.68 8.17
CA PHE A 178 -5.09 2.03 6.85
C PHE A 178 -3.93 1.06 6.65
N PRO A 179 -4.02 -0.19 7.15
CA PRO A 179 -2.94 -1.18 7.02
C PRO A 179 -2.51 -1.45 5.58
N GLU A 180 -3.41 -1.28 4.60
CA GLU A 180 -3.16 -1.43 3.16
C GLU A 180 -2.15 -0.41 2.64
N MET A 181 -1.96 0.70 3.35
CA MET A 181 -0.97 1.74 3.03
C MET A 181 0.46 1.35 3.42
N GLN A 182 0.68 0.17 4.00
CA GLN A 182 2.02 -0.36 4.25
C GLN A 182 2.86 -0.38 2.95
N GLY A 183 4.07 0.18 3.03
CA GLY A 183 5.01 0.41 1.93
C GLY A 183 4.66 1.63 1.08
N ILE A 184 3.38 1.84 0.79
CA ILE A 184 2.88 2.96 -0.02
C ILE A 184 3.06 4.28 0.73
N ALA A 185 2.63 4.34 2.00
CA ALA A 185 2.83 5.50 2.87
C ALA A 185 4.33 5.84 3.00
N GLY A 186 5.17 4.83 3.21
CA GLY A 186 6.63 4.98 3.23
C GLY A 186 7.16 5.68 1.97
N TYR A 187 6.76 5.24 0.78
CA TYR A 187 7.13 5.88 -0.49
C TYR A 187 6.74 7.37 -0.53
N TYR A 188 5.49 7.71 -0.21
CA TYR A 188 5.02 9.10 -0.24
C TYR A 188 5.73 9.98 0.79
N TYR A 189 6.01 9.45 1.98
CA TYR A 189 6.73 10.18 3.03
C TYR A 189 8.20 10.38 2.68
N ALA A 190 8.90 9.37 2.17
CA ALA A 190 10.27 9.50 1.70
C ALA A 190 10.39 10.52 0.57
N LYS A 191 9.43 10.52 -0.37
CA LYS A 191 9.37 11.52 -1.45
C LYS A 191 9.15 12.93 -0.90
N ALA A 192 8.26 13.09 0.09
CA ALA A 192 8.02 14.36 0.74
C ALA A 192 9.26 14.88 1.51
N ASP A 193 10.07 13.98 2.07
CA ASP A 193 11.33 14.30 2.75
C ASP A 193 12.50 14.60 1.80
N GLY A 194 12.32 14.40 0.49
CA GLY A 194 13.35 14.65 -0.51
C GLY A 194 14.38 13.53 -0.66
N GLU A 195 14.04 12.30 -0.25
CA GLU A 195 14.85 11.12 -0.54
C GLU A 195 14.97 10.87 -2.05
N ALA A 196 16.02 10.16 -2.46
CA ALA A 196 16.18 9.77 -3.85
C ALA A 196 15.01 8.88 -4.32
N GLU A 197 14.60 9.02 -5.59
CA GLU A 197 13.41 8.33 -6.13
C GLU A 197 13.50 6.80 -5.97
N ASP A 198 14.69 6.21 -6.18
CA ASP A 198 14.90 4.77 -6.00
C ASP A 198 14.88 4.33 -4.54
N VAL A 199 15.27 5.21 -3.60
CA VAL A 199 15.12 4.97 -2.14
C VAL A 199 13.64 4.98 -1.77
N ALA A 200 12.87 5.96 -2.25
CA ALA A 200 11.43 6.05 -1.99
C ALA A 200 10.69 4.84 -2.58
N LEU A 201 10.94 4.50 -3.84
CA LEU A 201 10.33 3.34 -4.51
C LEU A 201 10.64 2.03 -3.76
N ALA A 202 11.88 1.88 -3.28
CA ALA A 202 12.28 0.69 -2.52
C ALA A 202 11.44 0.44 -1.25
N LEU A 203 10.87 1.48 -0.64
CA LEU A 203 10.01 1.33 0.54
C LEU A 203 8.70 0.61 0.23
N ASN A 204 8.17 0.77 -0.98
CA ASN A 204 7.02 0.00 -1.45
C ASN A 204 7.47 -1.38 -2.00
N GLU A 205 8.56 -1.40 -2.76
CA GLU A 205 9.05 -2.60 -3.46
C GLU A 205 9.63 -3.67 -2.53
N GLN A 206 10.08 -3.34 -1.31
CA GLN A 206 10.61 -4.32 -0.35
C GLN A 206 9.65 -5.50 -0.09
N TYR A 207 8.34 -5.23 -0.19
CA TYR A 207 7.28 -6.21 0.06
C TYR A 207 7.02 -7.10 -1.16
N MET A 208 7.60 -6.77 -2.32
CA MET A 208 7.47 -7.55 -3.55
C MET A 208 8.42 -8.75 -3.57
N PRO A 209 8.06 -9.84 -4.28
CA PRO A 209 6.72 -10.11 -4.82
C PRO A 209 5.70 -10.42 -3.71
N ARG A 210 4.50 -9.83 -3.81
CA ARG A 210 3.38 -10.01 -2.85
C ARG A 210 2.55 -11.29 -3.12
N GLY A 211 3.16 -12.31 -3.72
CA GLY A 211 2.47 -13.55 -4.09
C GLY A 211 3.11 -14.31 -5.24
N ALA A 212 2.51 -15.46 -5.58
CA ALA A 212 2.90 -16.22 -6.75
C ALA A 212 2.52 -15.47 -8.03
N GLY A 213 3.45 -15.31 -8.97
CA GLY A 213 3.23 -14.55 -10.21
C GLY A 213 3.10 -13.03 -10.04
N ALA A 214 3.22 -12.51 -8.80
CA ALA A 214 3.16 -11.08 -8.55
C ALA A 214 4.39 -10.36 -9.14
N GLU A 215 4.23 -9.04 -9.31
CA GLU A 215 5.27 -8.14 -9.80
C GLU A 215 6.53 -8.19 -8.92
N LEU A 216 7.67 -7.95 -9.56
CA LEU A 216 8.97 -7.90 -8.93
C LEU A 216 9.42 -6.44 -8.77
N PRO A 217 10.32 -6.14 -7.82
CA PRO A 217 10.93 -4.82 -7.70
C PRO A 217 11.44 -4.32 -9.05
N THR A 218 11.06 -3.10 -9.41
CA THR A 218 11.49 -2.48 -10.66
C THR A 218 12.89 -1.91 -10.53
N THR A 219 13.24 -1.40 -9.34
CA THR A 219 14.54 -0.79 -9.06
C THR A 219 15.55 -1.78 -8.47
N LEU A 220 16.85 -1.54 -8.71
CA LEU A 220 17.93 -2.32 -8.09
C LEU A 220 17.98 -2.09 -6.57
N THR A 221 17.71 -0.88 -6.12
CA THR A 221 17.63 -0.52 -4.69
C THR A 221 16.50 -1.29 -4.00
N GLY A 222 15.31 -1.33 -4.59
CA GLY A 222 14.18 -2.12 -4.12
C GLY A 222 14.44 -3.62 -4.16
N ALA A 223 15.08 -4.13 -5.21
CA ALA A 223 15.49 -5.54 -5.29
C ALA A 223 16.45 -5.92 -4.15
N ALA A 224 17.48 -5.10 -3.89
CA ALA A 224 18.42 -5.33 -2.81
C ALA A 224 17.73 -5.36 -1.43
N VAL A 225 16.84 -4.40 -1.16
CA VAL A 225 16.10 -4.34 0.11
C VAL A 225 15.09 -5.50 0.23
N ALA A 226 14.38 -5.84 -0.84
CA ALA A 226 13.43 -6.94 -0.88
C ALA A 226 14.10 -8.30 -0.62
N ILE A 227 15.30 -8.53 -1.17
CA ILE A 227 16.11 -9.72 -0.91
C ILE A 227 16.61 -9.68 0.54
N ALA A 228 17.16 -8.55 0.99
CA ALA A 228 17.70 -8.39 2.34
C ALA A 228 16.66 -8.68 3.44
N ASP A 229 15.46 -8.12 3.33
CA ASP A 229 14.37 -8.32 4.31
C ASP A 229 13.90 -9.78 4.38
N LYS A 230 13.79 -10.44 3.22
CA LYS A 230 13.41 -11.86 3.15
C LYS A 230 14.51 -12.76 3.69
N LEU A 231 15.78 -12.46 3.39
CA LEU A 231 16.93 -13.20 3.92
C LEU A 231 17.07 -13.03 5.43
N ASP A 232 16.94 -11.82 5.96
CA ASP A 232 16.98 -11.57 7.41
C ASP A 232 15.92 -12.39 8.14
N THR A 233 14.69 -12.37 7.62
CA THR A 233 13.58 -13.15 8.18
C THR A 233 13.86 -14.65 8.08
N LEU A 234 14.31 -15.14 6.93
CA LEU A 234 14.55 -16.56 6.72
C LEU A 234 15.67 -17.08 7.63
N VAL A 235 16.82 -16.41 7.64
CA VAL A 235 17.98 -16.80 8.44
C VAL A 235 17.71 -16.61 9.93
N GLY A 236 17.09 -15.50 10.33
CA GLY A 236 16.79 -15.20 11.72
C GLY A 236 15.82 -16.23 12.32
N ILE A 237 14.71 -16.51 11.63
CA ILE A 237 13.69 -17.45 12.12
C ILE A 237 14.21 -18.90 12.14
N PHE A 238 15.04 -19.30 11.16
CA PHE A 238 15.74 -20.59 11.20
C PHE A 238 16.75 -20.66 12.35
N GLY A 239 17.51 -19.59 12.58
CA GLY A 239 18.55 -19.52 13.61
C GLY A 239 18.04 -19.68 15.04
N ILE A 240 16.78 -19.31 15.29
CA ILE A 240 16.10 -19.48 16.59
C ILE A 240 15.27 -20.77 16.67
N GLY A 241 15.40 -21.67 15.68
CA GLY A 241 14.75 -22.98 15.67
C GLY A 241 13.26 -22.99 15.31
N MET A 242 12.71 -21.87 14.81
CA MET A 242 11.28 -21.75 14.47
C MET A 242 10.99 -22.16 13.03
N LEU A 243 11.35 -23.39 12.69
CA LEU A 243 11.21 -23.95 11.33
C LEU A 243 9.75 -24.10 10.90
N PRO A 244 9.44 -23.90 9.60
CA PRO A 244 8.10 -24.17 9.10
C PRO A 244 7.85 -25.69 9.13
N THR A 245 6.61 -26.08 9.42
CA THR A 245 6.18 -27.49 9.36
C THR A 245 5.39 -27.74 8.09
N GLY A 246 5.14 -29.01 7.76
CA GLY A 246 4.41 -29.38 6.53
C GLY A 246 3.05 -28.68 6.38
N SER A 247 2.36 -28.40 7.49
CA SER A 247 1.03 -27.75 7.50
C SER A 247 1.03 -26.29 7.94
N LYS A 248 2.11 -25.76 8.55
CA LYS A 248 2.14 -24.40 9.10
C LYS A 248 3.42 -23.66 8.75
N ASP A 249 3.25 -22.46 8.21
CA ASP A 249 4.34 -21.51 7.94
C ASP A 249 3.93 -20.12 8.46
N PRO A 250 3.97 -19.92 9.80
CA PRO A 250 3.45 -18.70 10.43
C PRO A 250 4.23 -17.44 10.05
N TYR A 251 5.49 -17.59 9.65
CA TYR A 251 6.37 -16.48 9.23
C TYR A 251 6.51 -16.37 7.71
N ALA A 252 5.71 -17.12 6.95
CA ALA A 252 5.72 -17.12 5.48
C ALA A 252 7.11 -17.37 4.86
N LEU A 253 7.93 -18.20 5.49
CA LEU A 253 9.34 -18.46 5.13
C LEU A 253 9.45 -19.09 3.73
N ARG A 254 8.51 -19.97 3.36
CA ARG A 254 8.47 -20.55 2.01
C ARG A 254 8.20 -19.48 0.96
N ARG A 255 7.27 -18.55 1.25
CA ARG A 255 6.99 -17.42 0.35
C ARG A 255 8.18 -16.47 0.26
N ALA A 256 8.87 -16.22 1.38
CA ALA A 256 10.09 -15.41 1.39
C ALA A 256 11.19 -16.04 0.52
N ALA A 257 11.44 -17.34 0.68
CA ALA A 257 12.42 -18.08 -0.13
C ALA A 257 12.10 -18.04 -1.64
N LEU A 258 10.85 -18.32 -2.01
CA LEU A 258 10.41 -18.22 -3.40
C LEU A 258 10.53 -16.80 -3.95
N GLY A 259 10.20 -15.79 -3.14
CA GLY A 259 10.35 -14.39 -3.53
C GLY A 259 11.81 -14.03 -3.82
N ILE A 260 12.75 -14.48 -2.99
CA ILE A 260 14.20 -14.28 -3.24
C ILE A 260 14.61 -14.94 -4.56
N LEU A 261 14.24 -16.22 -4.77
CA LEU A 261 14.61 -16.95 -5.98
C LEU A 261 14.06 -16.29 -7.24
N ARG A 262 12.81 -15.82 -7.21
CA ARG A 262 12.22 -15.11 -8.34
C ARG A 262 12.98 -13.83 -8.66
N ILE A 263 13.30 -13.02 -7.65
CA ILE A 263 14.09 -11.81 -7.87
C ILE A 263 15.45 -12.16 -8.48
N LEU A 264 16.15 -13.20 -7.99
CA LEU A 264 17.48 -13.57 -8.49
C LEU A 264 17.50 -14.21 -9.89
N ILE A 265 16.40 -14.84 -10.32
CA ILE A 265 16.32 -15.54 -11.62
C ILE A 265 15.76 -14.63 -12.71
N GLU A 266 14.77 -13.81 -12.36
CA GLU A 266 14.02 -12.99 -13.32
C GLU A 266 14.56 -11.55 -13.45
N LYS A 267 15.52 -11.11 -12.60
CA LYS A 267 16.19 -9.80 -12.63
C LYS A 267 17.71 -9.95 -12.59
#